data_AF-A0A956HU83-F1
#
_entry.id   AF-A0A956HU83-F1
#
_cell.length_a   1.000
_cell.length_b   1.000
_cell.length_c   1.000
_cell.angle_alpha   90.00
_cell.angle_beta   90.00
_cell.angle_gamma   90.00
#
_symmetry.space_group_name_H-M   'P 1'
#
loop_
_entity.id
_entity.type
_entity.pdbx_description
1 polymer ?
#
loop_
_entity_poly.entity_id
_entity_poly.type
_entity_poly.pdbx_seq_one_letter_code
_entity_poly.pdbx_strand_id
1 'polypeptide(L)' 'TTAYAFMQAMGLVNDHLEGCGTRKRVQKARAAFRRPT' A
#
# COMPACT_ATOMS: atom_id res chain seq x y z
N THR A 1 13.64 -8.00 8.64
CA THR A 1 12.89 -8.44 7.44
C THR A 1 11.43 -8.76 7.76
N THR A 2 11.11 -9.45 8.86
CA THR A 2 9.72 -9.80 9.26
C THR A 2 8.80 -8.58 9.41
N ALA A 3 9.24 -7.54 10.12
CA ALA A 3 8.44 -6.33 10.32
C ALA A 3 8.16 -5.59 9.00
N TYR A 4 9.12 -5.56 8.08
CA TYR A 4 8.95 -4.90 6.78
C TYR A 4 7.96 -5.66 5.88
N ALA A 5 8.08 -6.99 5.81
CA ALA A 5 7.13 -7.83 5.09
C ALA A 5 5.71 -7.71 5.67
N PHE A 6 5.59 -7.64 7.00
CA PHE A 6 4.31 -7.38 7.66
C PHE A 6 3.72 -6.02 7.27
N MET A 7 4.52 -4.95 7.27
CA MET A 7 4.06 -3.62 6.83
C MET A 7 3.60 -3.60 5.37
N GLN A 8 4.25 -4.37 4.49
CA GLN A 8 3.78 -4.55 3.10
C GLN A 8 2.43 -5.30 3.05
N ALA A 9 2.30 -6.42 3.77
CA ALA A 9 1.06 -7.21 3.79
C ALA A 9 -0.15 -6.44 4.34
N MET A 10 0.07 -5.58 5.35
CA MET A 10 -0.96 -4.73 5.92
C MET A 10 -1.27 -3.48 5.09
N GLY A 11 -0.56 -3.25 3.98
CA GLY A 11 -0.74 -2.08 3.12
C GLY A 11 -0.22 -0.76 3.73
N LEU A 12 0.62 -0.84 4.78
CA LEU A 12 1.29 0.31 5.38
C LEU A 12 2.38 0.85 4.45
N VAL A 13 3.06 -0.06 3.76
CA VAL A 13 4.03 0.23 2.70
C VAL A 13 3.47 -0.28 1.38
N ASN A 14 3.47 0.56 0.34
CA ASN A 14 3.10 0.17 -1.02
C ASN A 14 4.35 0.09 -1.88
N ASP A 15 4.95 -1.10 -1.94
CA ASP A 15 6.19 -1.38 -2.67
C ASP A 15 5.94 -2.17 -3.96
N HIS A 16 4.73 -2.05 -4.52
CA HIS A 16 4.41 -2.71 -5.78
C HIS A 16 5.26 -2.14 -6.92
N LEU A 17 5.80 -3.01 -7.77
CA LEU A 17 6.58 -2.64 -8.94
C LEU A 17 5.79 -1.77 -9.94
N GLU A 18 6.53 -1.02 -10.77
CA GLU A 18 5.94 -0.30 -11.89
C GLU A 18 5.36 -1.28 -12.91
N GLY A 19 4.16 -0.98 -13.43
CA GLY A 19 3.41 -1.91 -14.27
C GLY A 19 2.57 -2.95 -13.51
N CYS A 20 2.70 -3.06 -12.18
CA CYS A 20 1.82 -3.93 -11.40
C CYS A 20 0.36 -3.44 -11.47
N GLY A 21 -0.55 -4.28 -11.96
CA GLY A 21 -1.98 -3.92 -12.12
C GLY A 21 -2.67 -3.49 -10.83
N THR A 22 -2.17 -3.94 -9.68
CA THR A 22 -2.72 -3.60 -8.36
C THR A 22 -2.17 -2.27 -7.82
N ARG A 23 -0.99 -1.80 -8.27
CA ARG A 23 -0.34 -0.58 -7.75
C ARG A 23 -1.24 0.64 -7.84
N LYS A 24 -1.82 0.89 -9.02
CA LYS A 24 -2.72 2.05 -9.25
C LYS A 24 -3.98 1.99 -8.38
N ARG A 25 -4.54 0.79 -8.18
CA ARG A 25 -5.73 0.59 -7.33
C ARG A 25 -5.42 0.92 -5.88
N VAL A 26 -4.30 0.44 -5.36
CA VAL A 26 -3.86 0.70 -3.98
C VAL A 26 -3.56 2.19 -3.78
N GLN A 27 -2.89 2.84 -4.74
CA GLN A 27 -2.64 4.29 -4.68
C GLN A 27 -3.95 5.09 -4.61
N LYS A 28 -4.94 4.75 -5.44
CA LYS A 28 -6.27 5.38 -5.40
C LYS A 28 -6.98 5.17 -4.07
N ALA A 29 -6.98 3.94 -3.55
CA ALA A 29 -7.59 3.62 -2.26
C ALA A 29 -6.92 4.40 -1.12
N ARG A 30 -5.58 4.48 -1.11
CA ARG A 30 -4.81 5.23 -0.11
C ARG A 30 -5.08 6.74 -0.17
N ALA A 31 -5.24 7.31 -1.36
CA ALA A 31 -5.60 8.71 -1.53
C ALA A 31 -7.02 9.02 -1.04
N ALA A 32 -7.95 8.07 -1.19
CA ALA A 32 -9.32 8.20 -0.69
C ALA A 32 -9.46 7.92 0.82
N PHE A 33 -8.47 7.28 1.44
CA PHE A 33 -8.49 6.93 2.85
C PHE A 33 -8.29 8.17 3.73
N ARG A 34 -9.35 8.60 4.41
CA ARG A 34 -9.28 9.69 5.38
C ARG A 34 -8.84 9.13 6.73
N ARG A 35 -7.67 9.57 7.19
CA ARG A 35 -7.15 9.16 8.50
C ARG A 35 -8.05 9.77 9.60
N PRO A 36 -8.33 9.01 10.67
CA PRO A 36 -8.91 9.60 11.87
C PRO A 36 -8.02 10.75 12.35
N THR A 37 -8.64 11.85 12.74
CA THR A 37 -8.00 12.98 13.41
C THR A 37 -7.87 12.71 14.89
#